data_AF-A0A523LR67-F1
#
_entry.id   AF-A0A523LR67-F1
#
_cell.length_a   1.000
_cell.length_b   1.000
_cell.length_c   1.000
_cell.angle_alpha   90.00
_cell.angle_beta   90.00
_cell.angle_gamma   90.00
#
_symmetry.space_group_name_H-M   'P 1'
#
loop_
_entity.id
_entity.type
_entity.pdbx_description
1 polymer ?
#
loop_
_entity_poly.entity_id
_entity_poly.type
_entity_poly.pdbx_seq_one_letter_code
_entity_poly.pdbx_strand_id
1 'polypeptide(L)'
;MRTLRFLVAGILVCLCSFATAADRPTVGVVEFKNETNAYWFSGGVGWDLANMLTNELVGTGVFRVVERSMLESVLAEQNLA
;
A
#
# COMPACT_ATOMS: atom_id res chain seq x y z
N MET A 1 49.36 -7.29 -2.23
CA MET A 1 48.59 -6.02 -2.21
C MET A 1 47.51 -5.90 -3.29
N ARG A 2 47.70 -6.46 -4.50
CA ARG A 2 46.67 -6.42 -5.57
C ARG A 2 45.41 -7.22 -5.20
N THR A 3 45.56 -8.44 -4.66
CA THR A 3 44.45 -9.31 -4.21
C THR A 3 43.64 -8.72 -3.06
N LEU A 4 44.28 -8.03 -2.11
CA LEU A 4 43.63 -7.36 -0.99
C LEU A 4 42.73 -6.19 -1.45
N ARG A 5 43.12 -5.48 -2.52
CA ARG A 5 42.33 -4.39 -3.10
C ARG A 5 41.05 -4.89 -3.77
N PHE A 6 41.09 -6.06 -4.42
CA PHE A 6 39.89 -6.68 -4.99
C PHE A 6 38.92 -7.17 -3.92
N LEU A 7 39.45 -7.67 -2.79
CA LEU A 7 38.63 -8.17 -1.68
C LEU A 7 37.94 -7.02 -0.92
N VAL A 8 38.63 -5.90 -0.72
CA VAL A 8 38.05 -4.68 -0.14
C VAL A 8 37.00 -4.05 -1.06
N ALA A 9 37.23 -4.02 -2.37
CA ALA A 9 36.26 -3.50 -3.33
C ALA A 9 34.97 -4.35 -3.39
N GLY A 10 35.09 -5.69 -3.29
CA GLY A 10 33.93 -6.58 -3.25
C GLY A 10 33.07 -6.40 -1.99
N ILE A 11 33.69 -6.17 -0.84
CA ILE A 11 32.98 -5.89 0.43
C ILE A 11 32.27 -4.53 0.38
N LEU A 12 32.88 -3.51 -0.23
CA LEU A 12 32.28 -2.18 -0.34
C LEU A 12 31.01 -2.18 -1.22
N VAL A 13 30.99 -2.96 -2.31
CA VAL A 13 29.82 -3.10 -3.19
C VAL A 13 28.67 -3.87 -2.50
N CYS A 14 29.00 -4.84 -1.65
CA CYS A 14 28.01 -5.61 -0.90
C CYS A 14 27.30 -4.75 0.18
N LEU A 15 27.99 -3.76 0.75
CA LEU A 15 27.43 -2.83 1.75
C LEU A 15 26.51 -1.76 1.16
N CYS A 16 26.54 -1.51 -0.15
CA CYS A 16 25.63 -0.56 -0.80
C CYS A 16 24.29 -1.18 -1.22
N SER A 17 24.14 -2.51 -1.10
CA SER A 17 22.94 -3.22 -1.56
C SER A 17 21.84 -3.31 -0.49
N PHE A 18 21.87 -2.47 0.54
CA PHE A 18 20.70 -2.22 1.36
C PHE A 18 19.69 -1.48 0.49
N ALA A 19 18.94 -2.24 -0.30
CA ALA A 19 17.69 -1.79 -0.87
C ALA A 19 16.88 -1.22 0.30
N THR A 20 16.74 0.10 0.32
CA THR A 20 15.79 0.74 1.21
C THR A 20 14.45 0.09 0.87
N ALA A 21 13.84 -0.58 1.84
CA ALA A 21 12.43 -0.92 1.70
C ALA A 21 11.73 0.41 1.44
N ALA A 22 11.38 0.67 0.18
CA ALA A 22 10.75 1.91 -0.22
C ALA A 22 9.58 2.12 0.73
N ASP A 23 9.56 3.24 1.44
CA ASP A 23 8.54 3.51 2.45
C ASP A 23 7.21 3.63 1.71
N ARG A 24 6.46 2.52 1.70
CA ARG A 24 5.23 2.39 0.94
C ARG A 24 4.14 3.17 1.69
N PRO A 25 3.51 4.16 1.06
CA PRO A 25 2.41 4.88 1.68
C PRO A 25 1.32 3.89 2.12
N THR A 26 0.80 4.09 3.33
CA THR A 26 -0.30 3.28 3.85
C THR A 26 -1.62 3.92 3.43
N VAL A 27 -2.52 3.14 2.82
CA VAL A 27 -3.79 3.64 2.29
C VAL A 27 -4.93 2.69 2.67
N GLY A 28 -6.09 3.26 3.03
CA GLY A 28 -7.33 2.52 3.24
C GLY A 28 -8.35 2.92 2.18
N VAL A 29 -9.04 1.94 1.59
CA VAL A 29 -10.12 2.18 0.63
C VAL A 29 -11.46 1.92 1.33
N VAL A 30 -12.25 2.96 1.49
CA VAL A 30 -13.58 2.90 2.11
C VAL A 30 -14.67 2.68 1.05
N GLU A 31 -15.90 2.40 1.51
CA GLU A 31 -17.07 2.29 0.64
C GLU A 31 -17.26 3.53 -0.24
N PHE A 32 -17.52 3.32 -1.53
CA PHE A 32 -17.86 4.40 -2.43
C PHE A 32 -19.33 4.79 -2.26
N LYS A 33 -19.56 6.07 -1.95
CA LYS A 33 -20.91 6.64 -1.89
C LYS A 33 -21.40 7.00 -3.28
N ASN A 34 -22.67 6.68 -3.54
CA ASN A 34 -23.35 7.11 -4.75
C ASN A 34 -23.91 8.52 -4.57
N GLU A 35 -23.33 9.50 -5.27
CA GLU A 35 -23.80 10.89 -5.32
C GLU A 35 -24.51 11.19 -6.66
N THR A 36 -25.06 10.16 -7.31
CA THR A 36 -25.68 10.22 -8.63
C THR A 36 -27.07 9.58 -8.62
N ASN A 37 -27.80 9.71 -9.74
CA ASN A 37 -29.09 9.03 -9.94
C ASN A 37 -28.94 7.64 -10.60
N ALA A 38 -27.77 7.01 -10.49
CA ALA A 38 -27.51 5.70 -11.07
C ALA A 38 -28.26 4.59 -10.31
N TYR A 39 -29.34 4.06 -10.90
CA TYR A 39 -30.16 3.00 -10.30
C TYR A 39 -29.39 1.70 -10.04
N TRP A 40 -28.35 1.42 -10.84
CA TRP A 40 -27.53 0.21 -10.71
C TRP A 40 -26.58 0.28 -9.50
N PHE A 41 -26.29 1.47 -8.98
CA PHE A 41 -25.38 1.66 -7.86
C PHE A 41 -26.18 1.59 -6.55
N SER A 42 -26.53 0.36 -6.17
CA SER A 42 -27.26 0.00 -4.95
C SER A 42 -26.77 -1.35 -4.41
N GLY A 43 -27.27 -1.79 -3.26
CA GLY A 43 -27.11 -3.18 -2.80
C GLY A 43 -25.68 -3.65 -2.47
N GLY A 44 -24.73 -2.73 -2.25
CA GLY A 44 -23.34 -3.06 -1.92
C GLY A 44 -22.34 -2.82 -3.06
N VAL A 45 -22.78 -2.33 -4.22
CA VAL A 45 -21.89 -1.99 -5.34
C VAL A 45 -20.73 -1.06 -4.94
N GLY A 46 -20.95 -0.14 -3.99
CA GLY A 46 -19.89 0.72 -3.47
C GLY A 46 -18.76 -0.06 -2.79
N TRP A 47 -19.08 -1.16 -2.12
CA TRP A 47 -18.10 -2.08 -1.54
C TRP A 47 -17.41 -2.94 -2.61
N ASP A 48 -18.13 -3.38 -3.64
CA ASP A 48 -17.54 -4.15 -4.73
C ASP A 48 -16.51 -3.33 -5.52
N LEU A 49 -16.83 -2.06 -5.80
CA LEU A 49 -15.90 -1.13 -6.44
C LEU A 49 -14.68 -0.84 -5.54
N ALA A 50 -14.89 -0.68 -4.23
CA ALA A 50 -13.80 -0.52 -3.27
C ALA A 50 -12.87 -1.75 -3.23
N ASN A 51 -13.43 -2.96 -3.31
CA ASN A 51 -12.65 -4.21 -3.40
C ASN A 51 -11.84 -4.28 -4.71
N MET A 52 -12.43 -3.88 -5.83
CA MET A 52 -11.72 -3.83 -7.11
C MET A 52 -10.53 -2.86 -7.05
N LEU A 53 -10.73 -1.64 -6.54
CA LEU A 53 -9.64 -0.67 -6.38
C LEU A 53 -8.57 -1.20 -5.41
N THR A 54 -8.98 -1.83 -4.31
CA THR A 54 -8.06 -2.45 -3.34
C THR A 54 -7.16 -3.49 -4.02
N ASN A 55 -7.72 -4.37 -4.85
CA ASN A 55 -6.95 -5.37 -5.58
C ASN A 55 -5.92 -4.75 -6.53
N GLU A 56 -6.32 -3.71 -7.26
CA GLU A 56 -5.39 -2.99 -8.14
C GLU A 56 -4.26 -2.33 -7.35
N LEU A 57 -4.58 -1.64 -6.25
CA LEU A 57 -3.58 -1.00 -5.39
C LEU A 57 -2.59 -2.00 -4.80
N VAL A 58 -3.07 -3.16 -4.34
CA VAL A 58 -2.22 -4.27 -3.91
C VAL A 58 -1.35 -4.77 -5.07
N GLY A 59 -1.94 -4.94 -6.25
CA GLY A 59 -1.26 -5.37 -7.47
C GLY A 59 -0.13 -4.45 -7.92
N THR A 60 -0.23 -3.14 -7.65
CA THR A 60 0.86 -2.19 -7.94
C THR A 60 2.14 -2.46 -7.15
N GLY A 61 2.03 -3.05 -5.95
CA GLY A 61 3.15 -3.23 -5.03
C GLY A 61 3.75 -1.93 -4.46
N VAL A 62 3.14 -0.77 -4.74
CA VAL A 62 3.61 0.56 -4.30
C VAL A 62 3.02 0.93 -2.94
N PHE A 63 1.83 0.42 -2.61
CA PHE A 63 1.08 0.79 -1.41
C PHE A 63 1.06 -0.32 -0.36
N ARG A 64 0.95 0.06 0.91
CA ARG A 64 0.49 -0.82 1.99
C ARG A 64 -1.01 -0.59 2.14
N VAL A 65 -1.82 -1.53 1.69
CA VAL A 65 -3.28 -1.39 1.73
C VAL A 65 -3.80 -1.95 3.05
N VAL A 66 -4.61 -1.16 3.77
CA VAL A 66 -5.21 -1.54 5.05
C VAL A 66 -6.37 -2.50 4.82
N GLU A 67 -6.45 -3.55 5.63
CA GLU A 67 -7.55 -4.50 5.58
C GLU A 67 -8.88 -3.85 5.99
N ARG A 68 -9.96 -4.22 5.31
CA ARG A 68 -11.29 -3.65 5.53
C ARG A 68 -11.75 -3.73 7.00
N SER A 69 -11.49 -4.85 7.67
CA SER A 69 -11.84 -5.06 9.09
C SER A 69 -11.18 -4.06 10.03
N MET A 70 -10.05 -3.48 9.62
CA MET A 70 -9.27 -2.51 10.38
C MET A 70 -9.62 -1.06 10.01
N LEU A 71 -10.41 -0.83 8.96
CA LEU A 71 -10.78 0.52 8.54
C LEU A 71 -11.63 1.23 9.60
N GLU A 72 -12.55 0.52 10.25
CA GLU A 72 -13.41 1.11 11.28
C GLU A 72 -12.60 1.60 12.48
N SER A 73 -11.58 0.84 12.91
CA SER A 73 -10.71 1.26 14.01
C SER A 73 -9.85 2.47 13.62
N VAL A 74 -9.28 2.50 12.41
CA VAL A 74 -8.46 3.62 11.92
C VAL A 74 -9.31 4.89 11.76
N LEU A 75 -10.54 4.76 11.24
CA LEU A 75 -11.45 5.89 11.10
C LEU A 75 -11.92 6.42 12.46
N ALA A 76 -12.11 5.54 13.45
CA ALA A 76 -12.42 5.94 14.81
C ALA A 76 -11.27 6.74 15.45
N GLU A 77 -10.02 6.32 15.26
CA GLU A 77 -8.83 7.05 15.72
C GLU A 77 -8.77 8.47 15.13
N GLN A 78 -9.03 8.63 13.82
CA GLN A 78 -9.03 9.94 13.16
C GLN A 78 -10.11 10.90 13.68
N ASN A 79 -11.25 10.38 14.14
CA ASN A 79 -12.35 11.20 14.68
C ASN A 79 -12.12 11.62 16.14
N LEU A 80 -11.17 11.00 16.84
CA LEU A 80 -10.80 11.34 18.21
C LEU A 80 -9.63 12.36 18.28
N ALA A 81 -8.98 12.66 17.15
CA ALA A 81 -7.79 13.50 17.05
C ALA A 81 -8.10 14.96 16.71
#